data_AF-A0A6G0V000-F1
#
_entry.id   AF-A0A6G0V000-F1
#
_cell.length_a   1.000
_cell.length_b   1.000
_cell.length_c   1.000
_cell.angle_alpha   90.00
_cell.angle_beta   90.00
_cell.angle_gamma   90.00
#
_symmetry.space_group_name_H-M   'P 1'
#
loop_
_entity.id
_entity.type
_entity.pdbx_description
1 polymer ?
#
loop_
_entity_poly.entity_id
_entity_poly.type
_entity_poly.pdbx_seq_one_letter_code
_entity_poly.pdbx_strand_id
1 'polypeptide(L)'
;MTPLAAPGAVWLTWNSARLLALILNSLTGSLIYYERELESLGPDGVLGLRILEGQMDQLYINYRDKGYHKDIFSAIRNISMKASELAAKGSEKLEERDPGRFKAGKSLFSHGFRMKIQPARQTDERMRWQVKEHFNEKSSRVWFDVDSGEMKCLFDFTSSTNCTLSESCIQSMLTTTGLNGYQLTNQLLYLTIAQNLNCAPSINSTLLHLRNKTILDQTQEFCTNILGELDKYKRDKKKLARIDHKSLDLMMEQVFVCGINGFVEFVDTHFIVAGLGWQNPELGCWTRRKSEPVNTGLSGDLKTKKEPLQSSPGEACLPHLSAVTTGALITALRFLLDPPPWPEYHSAADQLISADRIVSEDRFHFFKYIEWVRDFPADMRIPRPPPVAWAPDLVAFMFLLFVFLIGSVVAHSFCTPGPNNKFIRTKRLYPFAYKKL
;
A
#
# COMPACT_ATOMS: atom_id res chain seq x y z
N MET A 1 17.79 34.91 3.24
CA MET A 1 17.42 34.99 4.66
C MET A 1 16.67 33.72 5.01
N THR A 2 17.33 32.77 5.65
CA THR A 2 16.69 31.58 6.23
C THR A 2 15.76 32.04 7.36
N PRO A 3 14.47 31.67 7.37
CA PRO A 3 13.63 31.99 8.50
C PRO A 3 14.20 31.26 9.72
N LEU A 4 14.44 32.00 10.81
CA LEU A 4 14.75 31.40 12.11
C LEU A 4 13.56 30.50 12.47
N ALA A 5 13.83 29.20 12.58
CA ALA A 5 12.83 28.20 12.96
C ALA A 5 12.25 28.57 14.34
N ALA A 6 10.93 28.45 14.47
CA ALA A 6 10.26 28.59 15.74
C ALA A 6 10.82 27.53 16.72
N PRO A 7 11.11 27.87 17.98
CA PRO A 7 11.54 26.90 18.98
C PRO A 7 10.50 25.78 19.10
N GLY A 8 10.94 24.53 18.94
CA GLY A 8 10.07 23.34 18.97
C GLY A 8 9.66 22.76 17.62
N ALA A 9 10.12 23.32 16.48
CA ALA A 9 9.86 22.75 15.16
C ALA A 9 10.59 21.40 14.95
N VAL A 10 9.84 20.38 14.50
CA VAL A 10 10.37 19.07 14.11
C VAL A 10 10.56 19.03 12.60
N TRP A 11 11.78 18.70 12.17
CA TRP A 11 12.15 18.58 10.75
C TRP A 11 12.40 17.12 10.39
N LEU A 12 11.89 16.71 9.24
CA LEU A 12 12.05 15.34 8.72
C LEU A 12 13.33 15.22 7.88
N THR A 13 13.88 14.01 7.79
CA THR A 13 14.85 13.70 6.72
C THR A 13 14.14 13.75 5.36
N TRP A 14 14.90 13.96 4.28
CA TRP A 14 14.32 14.00 2.94
C TRP A 14 13.50 12.76 2.60
N ASN A 15 14.04 11.58 2.92
CA ASN A 15 13.36 10.32 2.62
C ASN A 15 12.14 10.09 3.51
N SER A 16 12.21 10.45 4.79
CA SER A 16 11.05 10.40 5.69
C SER A 16 9.94 11.34 5.23
N ALA A 17 10.28 12.56 4.81
CA ALA A 17 9.33 13.52 4.27
C ALA A 17 8.68 13.02 2.97
N ARG A 18 9.48 12.45 2.05
CA ARG A 18 8.95 11.86 0.81
C ARG A 18 8.05 10.67 1.09
N LEU A 19 8.44 9.75 1.97
CA LEU A 19 7.61 8.59 2.34
C LEU A 19 6.29 9.03 2.95
N LEU A 20 6.34 10.00 3.86
CA LEU A 20 5.16 10.54 4.52
C LEU A 20 4.20 11.16 3.49
N ALA A 21 4.72 11.93 2.54
CA ALA A 21 3.91 12.49 1.46
C ALA A 21 3.31 11.41 0.56
N LEU A 22 4.10 10.41 0.17
CA LEU A 22 3.63 9.26 -0.61
C LEU A 22 2.47 8.54 0.09
N ILE A 23 2.59 8.30 1.40
CA ILE A 23 1.53 7.69 2.20
C ILE A 23 0.28 8.58 2.21
N LEU A 24 0.40 9.87 2.54
CA LEU A 24 -0.76 10.78 2.59
C LEU A 24 -1.45 10.93 1.23
N ASN A 25 -0.67 11.01 0.15
CA ASN A 25 -1.16 11.03 -1.22
C ASN A 25 -1.91 9.73 -1.56
N SER A 26 -1.34 8.58 -1.20
CA SER A 26 -1.96 7.27 -1.42
C SER A 26 -3.26 7.11 -0.66
N LEU A 27 -3.32 7.52 0.61
CA LEU A 27 -4.54 7.51 1.43
C LEU A 27 -5.61 8.48 0.89
N THR A 28 -5.20 9.61 0.31
CA THR A 28 -6.13 10.51 -0.39
C THR A 28 -6.66 9.85 -1.67
N GLY A 29 -5.81 9.16 -2.42
CA GLY A 29 -6.21 8.37 -3.58
C GLY A 29 -7.23 7.28 -3.23
N SER A 30 -7.06 6.58 -2.11
CA SER A 30 -8.01 5.55 -1.70
C SER A 30 -9.39 6.12 -1.32
N LEU A 31 -9.45 7.34 -0.78
CA LEU A 31 -10.73 8.04 -0.57
C LEU A 31 -11.46 8.36 -1.87
N ILE A 32 -10.72 8.73 -2.94
CA ILE A 32 -11.31 8.94 -4.28
C ILE A 32 -11.91 7.64 -4.82
N TYR A 33 -11.24 6.50 -4.61
CA TYR A 33 -11.80 5.19 -4.94
C TYR A 33 -13.11 4.94 -4.19
N TYR A 34 -13.08 5.07 -2.86
CA TYR A 34 -14.25 4.79 -2.02
C TYR A 34 -15.44 5.69 -2.34
N GLU A 35 -15.20 6.96 -2.68
CA GLU A 35 -16.26 7.88 -3.10
C GLU A 35 -16.95 7.44 -4.39
N ARG A 36 -16.20 6.86 -5.35
CA ARG A 36 -16.76 6.34 -6.61
C ARG A 36 -17.53 5.03 -6.43
N GLU A 37 -17.09 4.19 -5.49
CA GLU A 37 -17.66 2.87 -5.24
C GLU A 37 -18.67 2.84 -4.07
N LEU A 38 -19.21 3.98 -3.63
CA LEU A 38 -20.14 4.04 -2.48
C LEU A 38 -21.33 3.08 -2.61
N GLU A 39 -21.88 2.91 -3.81
CA GLU A 39 -23.05 2.04 -4.06
C GLU A 39 -22.69 0.54 -3.99
N SER A 40 -21.46 0.18 -4.37
CA SER A 40 -20.96 -1.20 -4.40
C SER A 40 -20.16 -1.55 -3.14
N LEU A 41 -19.96 -0.59 -2.23
CA LEU A 41 -19.03 -0.71 -1.12
C LEU A 41 -19.41 -1.86 -0.19
N GLY A 42 -18.53 -2.85 -0.07
CA GLY A 42 -18.71 -3.99 0.81
C GLY A 42 -18.43 -3.66 2.28
N PRO A 43 -18.72 -4.61 3.19
CA PRO A 43 -18.41 -4.50 4.60
C PRO A 43 -16.94 -4.19 4.89
N ASP A 44 -16.01 -4.80 4.15
CA ASP A 44 -14.56 -4.56 4.30
C ASP A 44 -14.19 -3.12 3.94
N GLY A 45 -14.84 -2.57 2.91
CA GLY A 45 -14.64 -1.18 2.50
C GLY A 45 -15.17 -0.20 3.54
N VAL A 46 -16.35 -0.46 4.10
CA VAL A 46 -16.92 0.35 5.20
C VAL A 46 -16.02 0.26 6.43
N LEU A 47 -15.60 -0.95 6.83
CA LEU A 47 -14.69 -1.15 7.95
C LEU A 47 -13.34 -0.46 7.73
N GLY A 48 -12.78 -0.57 6.52
CA GLY A 48 -11.55 0.10 6.12
C GLY A 48 -11.66 1.62 6.25
N LEU A 49 -12.77 2.22 5.83
CA LEU A 49 -13.03 3.65 6.02
C LEU A 49 -13.17 4.02 7.50
N ARG A 50 -13.82 3.19 8.33
CA ARG A 50 -13.92 3.42 9.79
C ARG A 50 -12.59 3.31 10.50
N ILE A 51 -11.74 2.37 10.08
CA ILE A 51 -10.35 2.26 10.57
C ILE A 51 -9.56 3.50 10.16
N LEU A 52 -9.66 3.92 8.89
CA LEU A 52 -9.00 5.13 8.39
C LEU A 52 -9.44 6.39 9.16
N GLU A 53 -10.74 6.59 9.33
CA GLU A 53 -11.31 7.67 10.14
C GLU A 53 -10.72 7.68 11.55
N GLY A 54 -10.87 6.56 12.27
CA GLY A 54 -10.54 6.48 13.69
C GLY A 54 -9.04 6.56 13.97
N GLN A 55 -8.21 5.94 13.13
CA GLN A 55 -6.76 6.00 13.28
C GLN A 55 -6.19 7.37 12.91
N MET A 56 -6.66 7.99 11.82
CA MET A 56 -6.20 9.31 11.44
C MET A 56 -6.60 10.36 12.49
N ASP A 57 -7.78 10.23 13.10
CA ASP A 57 -8.17 11.09 14.23
C ASP A 57 -7.25 10.92 15.44
N GLN A 58 -6.89 9.66 15.77
CA GLN A 58 -5.92 9.39 16.85
C GLN A 58 -4.54 9.97 16.57
N LEU A 59 -4.03 9.84 15.33
CA LEU A 59 -2.76 10.45 14.93
C LEU A 59 -2.82 11.98 15.03
N TYR A 60 -3.92 12.59 14.59
CA TYR A 60 -4.11 14.03 14.71
C TYR A 60 -4.07 14.49 16.18
N ILE A 61 -4.83 13.85 17.06
CA ILE A 61 -4.90 14.19 18.48
C ILE A 61 -3.53 14.08 19.14
N ASN A 62 -2.78 13.00 18.86
CA ASN A 62 -1.55 12.70 19.58
C ASN A 62 -0.33 13.49 19.10
N TYR A 63 -0.33 13.94 17.85
CA TYR A 63 0.87 14.50 17.22
C TYR A 63 0.75 15.97 16.76
N ARG A 64 -0.47 16.54 16.64
CA ARG A 64 -0.67 17.91 16.09
C ARG A 64 0.15 19.01 16.80
N ASP A 65 0.36 18.85 18.10
CA ASP A 65 1.02 19.84 18.96
C ASP A 65 2.51 19.52 19.18
N LYS A 66 3.08 18.54 18.45
CA LYS A 66 4.49 18.12 18.55
C LYS A 66 5.45 18.85 17.60
N GLY A 67 5.01 19.95 16.98
CA GLY A 67 5.88 20.84 16.21
C GLY A 67 6.21 20.40 14.78
N TYR A 68 5.57 19.36 14.25
CA TYR A 68 5.66 19.05 12.81
C TYR A 68 4.99 20.12 11.94
N HIS A 69 5.32 20.13 10.65
CA HIS A 69 4.75 21.08 9.69
C HIS A 69 3.21 20.98 9.63
N LYS A 70 2.52 22.13 9.67
CA LYS A 70 1.05 22.23 9.74
C LYS A 70 0.33 21.42 8.65
N ASP A 71 0.89 21.37 7.45
CA ASP A 71 0.29 20.69 6.29
C ASP A 71 0.12 19.19 6.55
N ILE A 72 1.02 18.56 7.31
CA ILE A 72 0.93 17.16 7.68
C ILE A 72 -0.35 16.91 8.49
N PHE A 73 -0.62 17.75 9.49
CA PHE A 73 -1.79 17.58 10.34
C PHE A 73 -3.09 18.05 9.69
N SER A 74 -3.03 19.07 8.84
CA SER A 74 -4.16 19.44 7.98
C SER A 74 -4.54 18.28 7.06
N ALA A 75 -3.56 17.60 6.46
CA ALA A 75 -3.78 16.41 5.64
C ALA A 75 -4.42 15.28 6.45
N ILE A 76 -3.83 14.94 7.61
CA ILE A 76 -4.33 13.87 8.48
C ILE A 76 -5.78 14.15 8.88
N ARG A 77 -6.08 15.40 9.26
CA ARG A 77 -7.43 15.80 9.65
C ARG A 77 -8.42 15.72 8.48
N ASN A 78 -8.02 16.21 7.30
CA ASN A 78 -8.88 16.18 6.11
C ASN A 78 -9.19 14.75 5.67
N ILE A 79 -8.20 13.86 5.67
CA ILE A 79 -8.38 12.43 5.37
C ILE A 79 -9.34 11.81 6.39
N SER A 80 -9.16 12.06 7.69
CA SER A 80 -10.06 11.56 8.74
C SER A 80 -11.51 12.01 8.53
N MET A 81 -11.73 13.31 8.27
CA MET A 81 -13.07 13.86 8.06
C MET A 81 -13.73 13.30 6.79
N LYS A 82 -12.98 13.20 5.69
CA LYS A 82 -13.50 12.62 4.44
C LYS A 82 -13.80 11.13 4.59
N ALA A 83 -12.94 10.38 5.30
CA ALA A 83 -13.20 8.98 5.62
C ALA A 83 -14.48 8.81 6.44
N SER A 84 -14.71 9.69 7.44
CA SER A 84 -15.95 9.69 8.24
C SER A 84 -17.20 9.92 7.38
N GLU A 85 -17.16 10.91 6.50
CA GLU A 85 -18.26 11.22 5.57
C GLU A 85 -18.57 10.03 4.66
N LEU A 86 -17.55 9.46 4.02
CA LEU A 86 -17.71 8.31 3.12
C LEU A 86 -18.15 7.06 3.87
N ALA A 87 -17.64 6.83 5.08
CA ALA A 87 -18.04 5.69 5.91
C ALA A 87 -19.50 5.78 6.32
N ALA A 88 -20.00 6.97 6.66
CA ALA A 88 -21.40 7.19 6.98
C ALA A 88 -22.31 6.83 5.78
N LYS A 89 -22.02 7.41 4.61
CA LYS A 89 -22.76 7.11 3.37
C LYS A 89 -22.67 5.63 2.99
N GLY A 90 -21.47 5.05 3.05
CA GLY A 90 -21.25 3.64 2.76
C GLY A 90 -21.96 2.70 3.74
N SER A 91 -22.08 3.09 5.01
CA SER A 91 -22.84 2.35 6.03
C SER A 91 -24.33 2.35 5.73
N GLU A 92 -24.90 3.50 5.36
CA GLU A 92 -26.32 3.62 4.95
C GLU A 92 -26.61 2.71 3.75
N LYS A 93 -25.76 2.77 2.72
CA LYS A 93 -25.87 1.90 1.53
C LYS A 93 -25.72 0.42 1.84
N LEU A 94 -24.82 0.07 2.77
CA LEU A 94 -24.67 -1.30 3.23
C LEU A 94 -25.90 -1.78 4.01
N GLU A 95 -26.51 -0.94 4.84
CA GLU A 95 -27.74 -1.25 5.56
C GLU A 95 -28.91 -1.48 4.61
N GLU A 96 -29.05 -0.67 3.55
CA GLU A 96 -30.06 -0.85 2.51
C GLU A 96 -29.89 -2.17 1.74
N ARG A 97 -28.65 -2.49 1.35
CA ARG A 97 -28.34 -3.63 0.49
C ARG A 97 -28.26 -4.97 1.24
N ASP A 98 -27.69 -4.96 2.44
CA ASP A 98 -27.44 -6.14 3.27
C ASP A 98 -27.70 -5.82 4.76
N PRO A 99 -28.99 -5.63 5.14
CA PRO A 99 -29.36 -5.23 6.50
C PRO A 99 -28.96 -6.27 7.55
N GLY A 100 -28.93 -7.56 7.17
CA GLY A 100 -28.51 -8.64 8.05
C GLY A 100 -27.04 -8.49 8.44
N ARG A 101 -26.17 -8.28 7.45
CA ARG A 101 -24.73 -8.08 7.70
C ARG A 101 -24.44 -6.75 8.36
N PHE A 102 -25.15 -5.68 8.01
CA PHE A 102 -25.02 -4.40 8.70
C PHE A 102 -25.38 -4.50 10.18
N LYS A 103 -26.53 -5.12 10.50
CA LYS A 103 -26.95 -5.35 11.90
C LYS A 103 -25.94 -6.18 12.66
N ALA A 104 -25.38 -7.21 12.03
CA ALA A 104 -24.33 -8.04 12.61
C ALA A 104 -22.99 -7.29 12.78
N GLY A 105 -22.71 -6.21 12.05
CA GLY A 105 -21.49 -5.42 12.19
C GLY A 105 -21.70 -4.03 12.79
N LYS A 106 -22.87 -3.75 13.37
CA LYS A 106 -23.29 -2.37 13.67
C LYS A 106 -22.26 -1.57 14.46
N SER A 107 -21.67 -2.14 15.51
CA SER A 107 -20.66 -1.41 16.32
C SER A 107 -19.36 -1.13 15.56
N LEU A 108 -19.04 -1.94 14.55
CA LEU A 108 -17.87 -1.76 13.68
C LEU A 108 -18.12 -0.70 12.59
N PHE A 109 -19.35 -0.60 12.09
CA PHE A 109 -19.70 0.30 10.98
C PHE A 109 -20.21 1.67 11.43
N SER A 110 -20.61 1.85 12.70
CA SER A 110 -21.26 3.09 13.14
C SER A 110 -20.30 4.25 13.41
N HIS A 111 -19.07 3.99 13.87
CA HIS A 111 -18.15 5.03 14.31
C HIS A 111 -16.70 4.71 13.93
N GLY A 112 -15.87 5.74 13.80
CA GLY A 112 -14.44 5.59 13.54
C GLY A 112 -13.76 4.69 14.58
N PHE A 113 -12.99 3.71 14.11
CA PHE A 113 -12.35 2.71 14.94
C PHE A 113 -11.04 3.26 15.53
N ARG A 114 -11.16 3.90 16.70
CA ARG A 114 -10.05 4.56 17.41
C ARG A 114 -9.23 3.58 18.25
N MET A 115 -8.51 2.69 17.58
CA MET A 115 -7.59 1.77 18.24
C MET A 115 -6.55 2.49 19.07
N LYS A 116 -6.29 1.95 20.27
CA LYS A 116 -5.25 2.47 21.15
C LYS A 116 -3.88 2.28 20.49
N ILE A 117 -3.12 3.36 20.40
CA ILE A 117 -1.72 3.32 19.96
C ILE A 117 -0.92 2.51 21.00
N GLN A 118 -0.51 1.29 20.64
CA GLN A 118 0.30 0.42 21.49
C GLN A 118 1.76 0.84 21.44
N PRO A 119 2.52 0.89 22.55
CA PRO A 119 3.95 1.22 22.53
C PRO A 119 4.74 0.39 21.51
N ALA A 120 5.79 0.98 20.95
CA ALA A 120 6.71 0.27 20.06
C ALA A 120 7.35 -0.91 20.81
N ARG A 121 7.34 -2.09 20.18
CA ARG A 121 7.89 -3.33 20.72
C ARG A 121 8.43 -4.22 19.60
N GLN A 122 9.20 -5.22 20.01
CA GLN A 122 9.73 -6.26 19.13
C GLN A 122 9.07 -7.60 19.45
N THR A 123 9.04 -8.48 18.46
CA THR A 123 8.68 -9.88 18.57
C THR A 123 9.64 -10.64 19.48
N ASP A 124 9.20 -11.78 20.00
CA ASP A 124 10.01 -12.65 20.86
C ASP A 124 10.19 -14.00 20.20
N GLU A 125 11.39 -14.24 19.66
CA GLU A 125 11.82 -15.47 19.00
C GLU A 125 11.55 -16.75 19.82
N ARG A 126 11.54 -16.64 21.15
CA ARG A 126 11.26 -17.78 22.06
C ARG A 126 9.82 -18.27 21.94
N MET A 127 8.91 -17.44 21.41
CA MET A 127 7.50 -17.78 21.18
C MET A 127 7.24 -18.37 19.78
N ARG A 128 8.29 -18.64 19.00
CA ARG A 128 8.13 -19.25 17.68
C ARG A 128 7.70 -20.71 17.78
N TRP A 129 6.66 -21.05 17.02
CA TRP A 129 6.19 -22.40 16.88
C TRP A 129 7.18 -23.27 16.14
N GLN A 130 7.41 -24.45 16.69
CA GLN A 130 8.15 -25.52 16.05
C GLN A 130 7.32 -26.12 14.92
N VAL A 131 7.98 -26.76 13.95
CA VAL A 131 7.29 -27.40 12.81
C VAL A 131 6.20 -28.37 13.26
N LYS A 132 6.44 -29.12 14.34
CA LYS A 132 5.46 -30.06 14.93
C LYS A 132 4.22 -29.40 15.54
N GLU A 133 4.29 -28.11 15.86
CA GLU A 133 3.20 -27.33 16.44
C GLU A 133 2.35 -26.65 15.37
N HIS A 134 2.79 -26.68 14.10
CA HIS A 134 1.98 -26.19 12.99
C HIS A 134 0.77 -27.10 12.80
N PHE A 135 -0.37 -26.47 12.54
CA PHE A 135 -1.65 -27.13 12.40
C PHE A 135 -1.60 -28.10 11.22
N ASN A 136 -2.02 -29.34 11.47
CA ASN A 136 -2.17 -30.35 10.45
C ASN A 136 -3.66 -30.56 10.18
N GLU A 137 -4.09 -30.18 8.99
CA GLU A 137 -5.48 -30.27 8.53
C GLU A 137 -6.11 -31.66 8.73
N LYS A 138 -5.30 -32.72 8.67
CA LYS A 138 -5.75 -34.11 8.85
C LYS A 138 -6.16 -34.47 10.29
N SER A 139 -5.82 -33.65 11.29
CA SER A 139 -6.07 -33.97 12.70
C SER A 139 -7.32 -33.32 13.30
N SER A 140 -8.01 -32.42 12.60
CA SER A 140 -9.15 -31.69 13.16
C SER A 140 -10.41 -31.77 12.29
N ARG A 141 -11.53 -32.21 12.90
CA ARG A 141 -12.85 -32.32 12.27
C ARG A 141 -13.62 -30.99 12.19
N VAL A 142 -13.09 -29.93 12.77
CA VAL A 142 -13.72 -28.60 12.79
C VAL A 142 -13.03 -27.75 11.73
N TRP A 143 -13.51 -27.87 10.49
CA TRP A 143 -13.02 -27.04 9.40
C TRP A 143 -13.99 -25.87 9.19
N PHE A 144 -13.48 -24.66 9.40
CA PHE A 144 -14.20 -23.41 9.16
C PHE A 144 -14.00 -23.02 7.70
N ASP A 145 -15.10 -22.77 7.00
CA ASP A 145 -15.08 -22.10 5.71
C ASP A 145 -14.57 -20.66 5.94
N VAL A 146 -13.34 -20.41 5.50
CA VAL A 146 -12.53 -19.22 5.82
C VAL A 146 -13.24 -17.94 5.37
N ASP A 147 -13.95 -17.98 4.23
CA ASP A 147 -14.61 -16.80 3.66
C ASP A 147 -15.91 -16.39 4.38
N SER A 148 -16.56 -17.29 5.13
CA SER A 148 -17.86 -17.03 5.78
C SER A 148 -17.83 -17.04 7.31
N GLY A 149 -16.79 -17.63 7.92
CA GLY A 149 -16.66 -17.78 9.37
C GLY A 149 -15.96 -16.65 10.12
N GLU A 150 -15.02 -15.96 9.48
CA GLU A 150 -14.15 -14.97 10.14
C GLU A 150 -14.93 -13.72 10.52
N MET A 151 -15.69 -13.21 9.57
CA MET A 151 -16.57 -12.07 9.80
C MET A 151 -17.71 -12.40 10.77
N LYS A 152 -18.16 -13.66 10.79
CA LYS A 152 -19.16 -14.15 11.75
C LYS A 152 -18.64 -14.04 13.18
N CYS A 153 -17.41 -14.47 13.46
CA CYS A 153 -16.84 -14.32 14.80
C CYS A 153 -16.60 -12.86 15.17
N LEU A 154 -16.16 -12.02 14.23
CA LEU A 154 -16.06 -10.58 14.48
C LEU A 154 -17.41 -9.95 14.85
N PHE A 155 -18.52 -10.47 14.30
CA PHE A 155 -19.88 -10.05 14.61
C PHE A 155 -20.44 -10.60 15.93
N ASP A 156 -19.85 -11.64 16.53
CA ASP A 156 -20.24 -12.10 17.88
C ASP A 156 -19.99 -10.99 18.94
N PHE A 157 -18.97 -10.14 18.72
CA PHE A 157 -18.67 -9.00 19.59
C PHE A 157 -19.67 -7.86 19.51
N THR A 158 -20.35 -7.71 18.38
CA THR A 158 -21.23 -6.57 18.12
C THR A 158 -22.68 -6.90 18.53
N SER A 159 -23.05 -8.18 18.49
CA SER A 159 -24.39 -8.70 18.74
C SER A 159 -24.65 -8.97 20.22
N SER A 160 -23.59 -9.11 21.03
CA SER A 160 -23.69 -9.29 22.47
C SER A 160 -23.22 -8.04 23.23
N THR A 161 -24.09 -7.46 24.06
CA THR A 161 -23.71 -6.35 24.97
C THR A 161 -22.70 -6.77 26.03
N ASN A 162 -22.52 -8.08 26.23
CA ASN A 162 -21.69 -8.67 27.27
C ASN A 162 -20.43 -9.38 26.73
N CYS A 163 -20.11 -9.21 25.43
CA CYS A 163 -18.98 -9.88 24.79
C CYS A 163 -19.01 -11.41 24.98
N THR A 164 -20.21 -12.00 24.86
CA THR A 164 -20.41 -13.44 24.93
C THR A 164 -20.09 -14.06 23.58
N LEU A 165 -19.22 -15.05 23.58
CA LEU A 165 -18.71 -15.67 22.37
C LEU A 165 -19.35 -17.02 22.15
N SER A 166 -19.63 -17.37 20.90
CA SER A 166 -19.97 -18.74 20.56
C SER A 166 -18.79 -19.68 20.85
N GLU A 167 -19.08 -20.91 21.27
CA GLU A 167 -18.07 -21.93 21.51
C GLU A 167 -17.20 -22.16 20.27
N SER A 168 -17.79 -22.09 19.08
CA SER A 168 -17.06 -22.19 17.81
C SER A 168 -16.06 -21.06 17.59
N CYS A 169 -16.37 -19.83 18.01
CA CYS A 169 -15.45 -18.70 17.89
C CYS A 169 -14.36 -18.72 18.96
N ILE A 170 -14.68 -19.17 20.18
CA ILE A 170 -13.65 -19.46 21.19
C ILE A 170 -12.67 -20.52 20.66
N GLN A 171 -13.20 -21.61 20.10
CA GLN A 171 -12.39 -22.69 19.60
C GLN A 171 -11.46 -22.23 18.45
N SER A 172 -12.04 -21.62 17.42
CA SER A 172 -11.31 -21.17 16.23
C SER A 172 -10.38 -20.00 16.51
N MET A 173 -10.84 -18.95 17.20
CA MET A 173 -10.10 -17.69 17.32
C MET A 173 -9.14 -17.63 18.52
N LEU A 174 -9.43 -18.37 19.60
CA LEU A 174 -8.64 -18.26 20.85
C LEU A 174 -7.82 -19.51 21.18
N THR A 175 -8.35 -20.70 20.87
CA THR A 175 -7.71 -21.96 21.30
C THR A 175 -6.88 -22.66 20.24
N THR A 176 -7.25 -22.53 18.97
CA THR A 176 -6.56 -23.24 17.88
C THR A 176 -5.17 -22.64 17.66
N THR A 177 -4.13 -23.47 17.65
CA THR A 177 -2.73 -23.07 17.47
C THR A 177 -2.15 -23.62 16.19
N GLY A 178 -1.03 -23.05 15.74
CA GLY A 178 -0.28 -23.56 14.60
C GLY A 178 -0.86 -23.19 13.24
N LEU A 179 -1.88 -22.33 13.20
CA LEU A 179 -2.44 -21.82 11.95
C LEU A 179 -1.41 -20.93 11.23
N ASN A 180 -1.64 -20.66 9.95
CA ASN A 180 -0.76 -19.80 9.16
C ASN A 180 -1.57 -18.91 8.21
N GLY A 181 -0.90 -17.93 7.60
CA GLY A 181 -1.47 -17.04 6.62
C GLY A 181 -2.70 -16.29 7.15
N TYR A 182 -3.78 -16.26 6.36
CA TYR A 182 -5.01 -15.56 6.72
C TYR A 182 -5.57 -16.04 8.05
N GLN A 183 -5.58 -17.34 8.31
CA GLN A 183 -6.16 -17.88 9.53
C GLN A 183 -5.47 -17.34 10.79
N LEU A 184 -4.13 -17.37 10.83
CA LEU A 184 -3.37 -16.80 11.95
C LEU A 184 -3.55 -15.28 12.05
N THR A 185 -3.58 -14.60 10.91
CA THR A 185 -3.76 -13.15 10.82
C THR A 185 -5.14 -12.74 11.35
N ASN A 186 -6.16 -13.52 11.04
CA ASN A 186 -7.54 -13.32 11.47
C ASN A 186 -7.75 -13.60 12.96
N GLN A 187 -7.07 -14.60 13.53
CA GLN A 187 -7.05 -14.78 15.00
C GLN A 187 -6.51 -13.52 15.70
N LEU A 188 -5.46 -12.91 15.14
CA LEU A 188 -4.89 -11.69 15.69
C LEU A 188 -5.79 -10.47 15.45
N LEU A 189 -6.40 -10.34 14.27
CA LEU A 189 -7.35 -9.27 13.97
C LEU A 189 -8.55 -9.33 14.93
N TYR A 190 -9.05 -10.54 15.19
CA TYR A 190 -10.11 -10.80 16.16
C TYR A 190 -9.73 -10.30 17.56
N LEU A 191 -8.55 -10.65 18.08
CA LEU A 191 -8.06 -10.15 19.37
C LEU A 191 -7.93 -8.63 19.38
N THR A 192 -7.44 -8.05 18.28
CA THR A 192 -7.25 -6.61 18.13
C THR A 192 -8.59 -5.89 18.17
N ILE A 193 -9.60 -6.37 17.45
CA ILE A 193 -10.95 -5.79 17.46
C ILE A 193 -11.59 -5.94 18.85
N ALA A 194 -11.46 -7.11 19.48
CA ALA A 194 -12.00 -7.37 20.81
C ALA A 194 -11.47 -6.40 21.87
N GLN A 195 -10.16 -6.10 21.81
CA GLN A 195 -9.54 -5.13 22.71
C GLN A 195 -10.15 -3.73 22.58
N ASN A 196 -10.57 -3.35 21.37
CA ASN A 196 -11.10 -2.03 21.07
C ASN A 196 -12.61 -1.92 21.30
N LEU A 197 -13.35 -3.03 21.32
CA LEU A 197 -14.79 -3.08 21.62
C LEU A 197 -15.09 -3.24 23.13
N ASN A 198 -14.14 -2.95 24.02
CA ASN A 198 -14.23 -3.17 25.47
C ASN A 198 -14.45 -4.64 25.89
N CYS A 199 -14.23 -5.58 24.99
CA CYS A 199 -14.33 -7.02 25.26
C CYS A 199 -13.04 -7.63 25.83
N ALA A 200 -11.99 -6.81 26.01
CA ALA A 200 -10.70 -7.24 26.54
C ALA A 200 -10.81 -8.03 27.86
N PRO A 201 -11.60 -7.62 28.87
CA PRO A 201 -11.67 -8.36 30.13
C PRO A 201 -12.24 -9.78 29.97
N SER A 202 -13.30 -9.93 29.16
CA SER A 202 -13.92 -11.23 28.85
C SER A 202 -12.91 -12.15 28.15
N ILE A 203 -12.30 -11.66 27.07
CA ILE A 203 -11.31 -12.41 26.31
C ILE A 203 -10.11 -12.80 27.18
N ASN A 204 -9.61 -11.88 28.00
CA ASN A 204 -8.45 -12.13 28.84
C ASN A 204 -8.77 -13.19 29.90
N SER A 205 -9.98 -13.18 30.48
CA SER A 205 -10.44 -14.24 31.39
C SER A 205 -10.50 -15.59 30.68
N THR A 206 -11.05 -15.65 29.47
CA THR A 206 -11.11 -16.88 28.66
C THR A 206 -9.72 -17.41 28.31
N LEU A 207 -8.79 -16.55 27.87
CA LEU A 207 -7.42 -16.95 27.54
C LEU A 207 -6.63 -17.41 28.77
N LEU A 208 -6.80 -16.75 29.92
CA LEU A 208 -6.17 -17.17 31.17
C LEU A 208 -6.67 -18.55 31.59
N HIS A 209 -7.97 -18.80 31.50
CA HIS A 209 -8.56 -20.09 31.86
C HIS A 209 -8.14 -21.22 30.90
N LEU A 210 -8.17 -20.97 29.59
CA LEU A 210 -7.96 -22.02 28.58
C LEU A 210 -6.49 -22.25 28.22
N ARG A 211 -5.65 -21.21 28.32
CA ARG A 211 -4.27 -21.25 27.81
C ARG A 211 -3.24 -20.71 28.79
N ASN A 212 -3.65 -20.20 29.96
CA ASN A 212 -2.78 -19.52 30.89
C ASN A 212 -1.97 -18.38 30.23
N LYS A 213 -2.62 -17.62 29.35
CA LYS A 213 -2.05 -16.49 28.61
C LYS A 213 -2.94 -15.27 28.72
N THR A 214 -2.33 -14.10 28.69
CA THR A 214 -3.05 -12.84 28.47
C THR A 214 -3.23 -12.56 26.98
N ILE A 215 -4.06 -11.58 26.64
CA ILE A 215 -4.13 -11.10 25.24
C ILE A 215 -2.76 -10.61 24.77
N LEU A 216 -1.98 -9.95 25.65
CA LEU A 216 -0.66 -9.45 25.29
C LEU A 216 0.29 -10.59 24.91
N ASP A 217 0.29 -11.68 25.69
CA ASP A 217 1.10 -12.87 25.42
C ASP A 217 0.67 -13.56 24.12
N GLN A 218 -0.64 -13.67 23.90
CA GLN A 218 -1.19 -14.29 22.69
C GLN A 218 -0.87 -13.47 21.44
N THR A 219 -0.99 -12.15 21.52
CA THR A 219 -0.60 -11.21 20.45
C THR A 219 0.91 -11.28 20.17
N GLN A 220 1.76 -11.39 21.20
CA GLN A 220 3.20 -11.56 21.05
C GLN A 220 3.53 -12.87 20.32
N GLU A 221 2.93 -13.97 20.74
CA GLU A 221 3.09 -15.27 20.08
C GLU A 221 2.66 -15.22 18.61
N PHE A 222 1.48 -14.69 18.32
CA PHE A 222 0.98 -14.60 16.95
C PHE A 222 1.89 -13.74 16.06
N CYS A 223 2.26 -12.53 16.49
CA CYS A 223 3.15 -11.69 15.68
C CYS A 223 4.55 -12.28 15.52
N THR A 224 5.11 -13.00 16.50
CA THR A 224 6.37 -13.73 16.31
C THR A 224 6.28 -14.75 15.17
N ASN A 225 5.16 -15.45 15.05
CA ASN A 225 4.96 -16.48 14.03
C ASN A 225 4.64 -15.87 12.66
N ILE A 226 3.80 -14.84 12.62
CA ILE A 226 3.52 -14.08 11.39
C ILE A 226 4.82 -13.47 10.83
N LEU A 227 5.71 -12.95 11.68
CA LEU A 227 7.00 -12.40 11.22
C LEU A 227 7.83 -13.46 10.48
N GLY A 228 7.79 -14.71 10.95
CA GLY A 228 8.43 -15.85 10.28
C GLY A 228 7.87 -16.13 8.88
N GLU A 229 6.59 -15.83 8.62
CA GLU A 229 5.99 -15.94 7.28
C GLU A 229 6.50 -14.85 6.32
N LEU A 230 6.77 -13.65 6.84
CA LEU A 230 7.24 -12.49 6.08
C LEU A 230 8.75 -12.50 5.81
N ASP A 231 9.52 -13.24 6.61
CA ASP A 231 10.98 -13.35 6.49
C ASP A 231 11.45 -13.73 5.08
N LYS A 232 10.66 -14.54 4.36
CA LYS A 232 10.95 -14.93 2.97
C LYS A 232 11.02 -13.72 2.02
N TYR A 233 10.26 -12.66 2.29
CA TYR A 233 10.26 -11.44 1.49
C TYR A 233 11.36 -10.46 1.93
N LYS A 234 11.68 -10.43 3.24
CA LYS A 234 12.81 -9.64 3.76
C LYS A 234 14.14 -10.10 3.18
N ARG A 235 14.35 -11.42 3.15
CA ARG A 235 15.62 -12.02 2.71
C ARG A 235 15.77 -12.06 1.19
N ASP A 236 14.67 -12.10 0.45
CA ASP A 236 14.67 -12.23 -1.01
C ASP A 236 13.85 -11.11 -1.68
N LYS A 237 14.55 -10.01 -1.99
CA LYS A 237 13.94 -8.85 -2.68
C LYS A 237 13.34 -9.22 -4.04
N LYS A 238 13.83 -10.28 -4.71
CA LYS A 238 13.28 -10.71 -6.00
C LYS A 238 11.90 -11.36 -5.82
N LYS A 239 11.68 -12.07 -4.69
CA LYS A 239 10.35 -12.59 -4.34
C LYS A 239 9.37 -11.47 -4.08
N LEU A 240 9.77 -10.45 -3.32
CA LEU A 240 8.92 -9.28 -3.08
C LEU A 240 8.59 -8.52 -4.38
N ALA A 241 9.57 -8.35 -5.27
CA ALA A 241 9.34 -7.70 -6.56
C ALA A 241 8.36 -8.47 -7.49
N ARG A 242 8.21 -9.78 -7.29
CA ARG A 242 7.34 -10.68 -8.05
C ARG A 242 6.13 -11.16 -7.25
N ILE A 243 5.82 -10.50 -6.13
CA ILE A 243 4.69 -10.85 -5.29
C ILE A 243 3.40 -10.80 -6.12
N ASP A 244 2.50 -11.77 -5.93
CA ASP A 244 1.17 -11.73 -6.53
C ASP A 244 0.18 -10.96 -5.63
N HIS A 245 -1.02 -10.65 -6.14
CA HIS A 245 -2.00 -9.86 -5.40
C HIS A 245 -2.50 -10.53 -4.12
N LYS A 246 -2.60 -11.87 -4.05
CA LYS A 246 -3.06 -12.58 -2.85
C LYS A 246 -1.96 -12.57 -1.78
N SER A 247 -0.73 -12.80 -2.20
CA SER A 247 0.43 -12.70 -1.34
C SER A 247 0.64 -11.28 -0.81
N LEU A 248 0.37 -10.26 -1.64
CA LEU A 248 0.41 -8.87 -1.24
C LEU A 248 -0.73 -8.55 -0.24
N ASP A 249 -1.94 -9.01 -0.52
CA ASP A 249 -3.10 -8.81 0.35
C ASP A 249 -2.83 -9.33 1.76
N LEU A 250 -2.44 -10.60 1.88
CA LEU A 250 -2.03 -11.19 3.16
C LEU A 250 -0.86 -10.43 3.80
N MET A 251 0.18 -10.08 3.04
CA MET A 251 1.32 -9.34 3.58
C MET A 251 0.90 -7.99 4.14
N MET A 252 0.07 -7.21 3.43
CA MET A 252 -0.38 -5.91 3.89
C MET A 252 -1.31 -6.01 5.09
N GLU A 253 -2.15 -7.06 5.16
CA GLU A 253 -2.94 -7.35 6.35
C GLU A 253 -2.07 -7.68 7.56
N GLN A 254 -1.05 -8.51 7.40
CA GLN A 254 -0.09 -8.84 8.45
C GLN A 254 0.69 -7.59 8.93
N VAL A 255 1.12 -6.74 7.99
CA VAL A 255 1.76 -5.46 8.29
C VAL A 255 0.84 -4.56 9.10
N PHE A 256 -0.43 -4.46 8.71
CA PHE A 256 -1.44 -3.69 9.41
C PHE A 256 -1.66 -4.22 10.84
N VAL A 257 -2.04 -5.49 10.98
CA VAL A 257 -2.53 -6.03 12.25
C VAL A 257 -1.39 -6.16 13.28
N CYS A 258 -0.19 -6.61 12.89
CA CYS A 258 0.93 -6.63 13.83
C CYS A 258 1.51 -5.23 14.09
N GLY A 259 1.62 -4.39 13.05
CA GLY A 259 2.18 -3.05 13.23
C GLY A 259 1.28 -2.15 14.09
N ILE A 260 -0.05 -2.24 13.98
CA ILE A 260 -0.95 -1.47 14.87
C ILE A 260 -0.83 -1.92 16.33
N ASN A 261 -0.52 -3.19 16.55
CA ASN A 261 -0.20 -3.77 17.86
C ASN A 261 1.20 -3.43 18.38
N GLY A 262 1.95 -2.59 17.65
CA GLY A 262 3.23 -2.00 18.10
C GLY A 262 4.48 -2.73 17.62
N PHE A 263 4.38 -3.80 16.84
CA PHE A 263 5.53 -4.56 16.36
C PHE A 263 6.25 -3.84 15.21
N VAL A 264 7.42 -3.28 15.52
CA VAL A 264 8.17 -2.41 14.60
C VAL A 264 8.71 -3.16 13.39
N GLU A 265 8.96 -4.47 13.52
CA GLU A 265 9.56 -5.28 12.46
C GLU A 265 8.66 -5.46 11.24
N PHE A 266 7.37 -5.18 11.39
CA PHE A 266 6.38 -5.30 10.31
C PHE A 266 6.37 -4.07 9.40
N VAL A 267 6.85 -2.92 9.88
CA VAL A 267 6.81 -1.66 9.13
C VAL A 267 8.11 -1.47 8.36
N ASP A 268 8.48 -2.52 7.62
CA ASP A 268 9.66 -2.51 6.74
C ASP A 268 9.37 -1.64 5.51
N THR A 269 10.28 -0.72 5.20
CA THR A 269 10.15 0.20 4.06
C THR A 269 9.92 -0.53 2.74
N HIS A 270 10.50 -1.71 2.53
CA HIS A 270 10.28 -2.50 1.31
C HIS A 270 8.83 -2.94 1.18
N PHE A 271 8.18 -3.34 2.28
CA PHE A 271 6.78 -3.74 2.29
C PHE A 271 5.87 -2.56 2.00
N ILE A 272 6.16 -1.40 2.60
CA ILE A 272 5.40 -0.17 2.38
C ILE A 272 5.53 0.31 0.94
N VAL A 273 6.74 0.32 0.37
CA VAL A 273 6.97 0.68 -1.03
C VAL A 273 6.30 -0.32 -1.99
N ALA A 274 6.32 -1.61 -1.66
CA ALA A 274 5.59 -2.61 -2.44
C ALA A 274 4.08 -2.33 -2.43
N GLY A 275 3.49 -2.07 -1.26
CA GLY A 275 2.09 -1.66 -1.14
C GLY A 275 1.78 -0.41 -1.96
N LEU A 276 2.53 0.67 -1.78
CA LEU A 276 2.36 1.92 -2.54
C LEU A 276 2.44 1.70 -4.06
N GLY A 277 3.37 0.88 -4.52
CA GLY A 277 3.59 0.60 -5.95
C GLY A 277 2.48 -0.22 -6.63
N TRP A 278 1.58 -0.83 -5.86
CA TRP A 278 0.43 -1.58 -6.40
C TRP A 278 -0.86 -0.75 -6.50
N GLN A 279 -0.84 0.47 -5.97
CA GLN A 279 -2.00 1.36 -6.09
C GLN A 279 -2.19 1.75 -7.55
N ASN A 280 -3.43 1.67 -8.03
CA ASN A 280 -3.80 2.16 -9.33
C ASN A 280 -3.79 3.70 -9.32
N PRO A 281 -3.03 4.34 -10.23
CA PRO A 281 -2.82 5.78 -10.21
C PRO A 281 -4.03 6.60 -10.69
N GLU A 282 -5.06 5.97 -11.26
CA GLU A 282 -6.27 6.63 -11.77
C GLU A 282 -7.51 6.34 -10.91
N LEU A 283 -7.59 5.10 -10.41
CA LEU A 283 -8.69 4.64 -9.59
C LEU A 283 -8.44 4.91 -8.10
N GLY A 284 -7.18 4.90 -7.64
CA GLY A 284 -6.82 5.07 -6.23
C GLY A 284 -6.96 3.82 -5.37
N CYS A 285 -7.48 2.72 -5.93
CA CYS A 285 -7.58 1.41 -5.29
C CYS A 285 -6.34 0.54 -5.54
N TRP A 286 -6.27 -0.61 -4.88
CA TRP A 286 -5.30 -1.65 -5.20
C TRP A 286 -5.91 -2.71 -6.10
N THR A 287 -5.13 -3.21 -7.05
CA THR A 287 -5.64 -4.05 -8.16
C THR A 287 -4.97 -5.41 -8.23
N ARG A 288 -5.49 -6.30 -9.08
CA ARG A 288 -4.94 -7.65 -9.30
C ARG A 288 -3.55 -7.68 -9.92
N ARG A 289 -3.08 -6.57 -10.50
CA ARG A 289 -1.78 -6.46 -11.16
C ARG A 289 -1.08 -5.19 -10.68
N LYS A 290 0.25 -5.26 -10.54
CA LYS A 290 1.05 -4.07 -10.25
C LYS A 290 0.87 -3.04 -11.37
N SER A 291 0.65 -1.78 -10.99
CA SER A 291 0.59 -0.67 -11.94
C SER A 291 1.93 -0.53 -12.65
N GLU A 292 1.93 -0.66 -13.98
CA GLU A 292 3.10 -0.32 -14.80
C GLU A 292 3.11 1.20 -15.03
N PRO A 293 4.29 1.85 -15.03
CA PRO A 293 4.38 3.27 -15.36
C PRO A 293 3.87 3.50 -16.78
N VAL A 294 2.97 4.46 -16.95
CA VAL A 294 2.47 4.86 -18.28
C VAL A 294 3.63 5.48 -19.03
N ASN A 295 4.17 4.78 -20.02
CA ASN A 295 5.16 5.34 -20.95
C ASN A 295 4.45 6.37 -21.85
N THR A 296 4.42 7.63 -21.43
CA THR A 296 4.16 8.76 -22.32
C THR A 296 5.41 9.07 -23.13
N GLY A 297 5.76 8.17 -24.06
CA GLY A 297 6.90 8.33 -24.94
C GLY A 297 6.52 7.96 -26.38
N LEU A 298 6.61 8.94 -27.27
CA LEU A 298 6.58 8.76 -28.72
C LEU A 298 7.53 7.64 -29.16
N SER A 299 7.00 6.46 -29.44
CA SER A 299 7.64 5.47 -30.29
C SER A 299 6.55 4.65 -30.96
N GLY A 300 6.34 5.00 -32.23
CA GLY A 300 5.64 4.11 -33.16
C GLY A 300 6.42 2.82 -33.33
N ASP A 301 5.67 1.78 -33.69
CA ASP A 301 6.11 0.49 -34.23
C ASP A 301 6.77 -0.51 -33.27
N LEU A 302 6.03 -1.51 -32.78
CA LEU A 302 5.58 -2.71 -33.51
C LEU A 302 5.20 -3.83 -32.52
N LYS A 303 3.91 -4.22 -32.56
CA LYS A 303 3.38 -5.59 -32.35
C LYS A 303 3.93 -6.41 -31.16
N THR A 304 3.41 -6.12 -29.97
CA THR A 304 3.00 -7.19 -29.04
C THR A 304 1.52 -7.00 -28.76
N LYS A 305 0.71 -7.87 -29.35
CA LYS A 305 -0.74 -7.93 -29.14
C LYS A 305 -0.99 -8.44 -27.71
N LYS A 306 -0.80 -7.60 -26.70
CA LYS A 306 -1.53 -7.76 -25.43
C LYS A 306 -2.88 -7.12 -25.68
N GLU A 307 -3.92 -7.94 -25.74
CA GLU A 307 -5.30 -7.44 -25.76
C GLU A 307 -5.46 -6.37 -24.66
N PRO A 308 -6.00 -5.19 -24.98
CA PRO A 308 -6.45 -4.28 -23.94
C PRO A 308 -7.66 -4.96 -23.32
N LEU A 309 -7.45 -5.65 -22.19
CA LEU A 309 -8.56 -6.23 -21.47
C LEU A 309 -9.39 -5.06 -20.93
N GLN A 310 -10.49 -4.77 -21.62
CA GLN A 310 -11.63 -4.05 -21.09
C GLN A 310 -12.22 -4.88 -19.94
N SER A 311 -11.52 -4.97 -18.81
CA SER A 311 -12.18 -5.26 -17.55
C SER A 311 -12.97 -4.01 -17.21
N SER A 312 -14.27 -4.16 -16.96
CA SER A 312 -15.08 -3.10 -16.38
C SER A 312 -14.31 -2.43 -15.22
N PRO A 313 -14.37 -1.10 -15.03
CA PRO A 313 -13.70 -0.40 -13.93
C PRO A 313 -13.87 -1.07 -12.55
N GLY A 314 -15.00 -1.76 -12.33
CA GLY A 314 -15.29 -2.51 -11.10
C GLY A 314 -14.55 -3.85 -10.90
N GLU A 315 -13.94 -4.44 -11.93
CA GLU A 315 -13.21 -5.73 -11.82
C GLU A 315 -11.70 -5.56 -11.56
N ALA A 316 -11.18 -4.35 -11.75
CA ALA A 316 -9.76 -4.08 -11.57
C ALA A 316 -9.37 -4.00 -10.09
N CYS A 317 -10.21 -3.33 -9.27
CA CYS A 317 -9.96 -3.08 -7.85
C CYS A 317 -10.30 -4.27 -6.97
N LEU A 318 -9.52 -4.47 -5.91
CA LEU A 318 -9.77 -5.45 -4.85
C LEU A 318 -10.11 -4.69 -3.55
N PRO A 319 -11.38 -4.74 -3.08
CA PRO A 319 -11.81 -3.99 -1.90
C PRO A 319 -11.04 -4.36 -0.62
N HIS A 320 -10.89 -5.66 -0.34
CA HIS A 320 -10.17 -6.17 0.83
C HIS A 320 -8.71 -5.69 0.84
N LEU A 321 -7.96 -5.96 -0.25
CA LEU A 321 -6.59 -5.48 -0.45
C LEU A 321 -6.47 -3.96 -0.24
N SER A 322 -7.46 -3.19 -0.72
CA SER A 322 -7.47 -1.73 -0.57
C SER A 322 -7.65 -1.32 0.89
N ALA A 323 -8.50 -2.01 1.65
CA ALA A 323 -8.72 -1.77 3.07
C ALA A 323 -7.49 -2.13 3.91
N VAL A 324 -6.91 -3.33 3.73
CA VAL A 324 -5.75 -3.77 4.52
C VAL A 324 -4.49 -2.99 4.17
N THR A 325 -4.30 -2.61 2.89
CA THR A 325 -3.18 -1.74 2.51
C THR A 325 -3.34 -0.34 3.10
N THR A 326 -4.57 0.21 3.11
CA THR A 326 -4.86 1.47 3.81
C THR A 326 -4.46 1.37 5.29
N GLY A 327 -4.83 0.28 5.97
CA GLY A 327 -4.43 0.01 7.37
C GLY A 327 -2.92 -0.04 7.58
N ALA A 328 -2.20 -0.71 6.70
CA ALA A 328 -0.74 -0.81 6.76
C ALA A 328 -0.05 0.54 6.53
N LEU A 329 -0.55 1.35 5.59
CA LEU A 329 -0.02 2.69 5.33
C LEU A 329 -0.25 3.65 6.51
N ILE A 330 -1.41 3.58 7.16
CA ILE A 330 -1.67 4.32 8.42
C ILE A 330 -0.67 3.91 9.50
N THR A 331 -0.40 2.61 9.60
CA THR A 331 0.55 2.06 10.56
C THR A 331 1.97 2.55 10.29
N ALA A 332 2.36 2.63 9.02
CA ALA A 332 3.63 3.24 8.62
C ALA A 332 3.70 4.73 8.96
N LEU A 333 2.62 5.48 8.68
CA LEU A 333 2.52 6.90 9.03
C LEU A 333 2.72 7.11 10.54
N ARG A 334 2.13 6.26 11.37
CA ARG A 334 2.30 6.30 12.83
C ARG A 334 3.78 6.23 13.23
N PHE A 335 4.54 5.27 12.72
CA PHE A 335 5.96 5.13 13.07
C PHE A 335 6.87 6.20 12.44
N LEU A 336 6.42 6.89 11.38
CA LEU A 336 7.11 8.08 10.88
C LEU A 336 6.89 9.31 11.77
N LEU A 337 5.72 9.43 12.39
CA LEU A 337 5.39 10.51 13.33
C LEU A 337 5.89 10.24 14.76
N ASP A 338 6.11 8.98 15.10
CA ASP A 338 6.58 8.52 16.40
C ASP A 338 7.61 7.41 16.23
N PRO A 339 8.85 7.78 15.87
CA PRO A 339 9.87 6.81 15.60
C PRO A 339 10.15 5.94 16.85
N PRO A 340 10.33 4.61 16.71
CA PRO A 340 10.65 3.71 17.82
C PRO A 340 12.02 4.02 18.47
N PRO A 341 12.42 3.42 19.60
CA PRO A 341 13.75 3.70 20.17
C PRO A 341 14.93 3.01 19.43
N TRP A 342 14.64 2.15 18.45
CA TRP A 342 15.63 1.29 17.77
C TRP A 342 16.07 1.87 16.42
N PRO A 343 17.34 2.33 16.29
CA PRO A 343 17.85 3.01 15.09
C PRO A 343 17.73 2.23 13.78
N GLU A 344 17.89 0.92 13.84
CA GLU A 344 17.84 0.03 12.67
C GLU A 344 16.48 0.07 11.95
N TYR A 345 15.40 0.43 12.65
CA TYR A 345 14.06 0.61 12.07
C TYR A 345 13.78 2.06 11.64
N HIS A 346 14.62 3.02 12.02
CA HIS A 346 14.57 4.41 11.49
C HIS A 346 15.24 4.52 10.13
N SER A 347 16.43 3.93 10.02
CA SER A 347 17.30 4.10 8.86
C SER A 347 16.77 3.43 7.58
N ALA A 348 15.78 2.54 7.70
CA ALA A 348 15.18 1.85 6.56
C ALA A 348 14.45 2.81 5.60
N ALA A 349 13.83 3.88 6.13
CA ALA A 349 13.24 4.93 5.30
C ALA A 349 14.31 5.68 4.50
N ASP A 350 15.49 5.87 5.09
CA ASP A 350 16.59 6.64 4.49
C ASP A 350 17.38 5.91 3.39
N GLN A 351 17.29 4.57 3.31
CA GLN A 351 18.13 3.79 2.39
C GLN A 351 17.49 3.46 1.04
N LEU A 352 16.16 3.54 0.88
CA LEU A 352 15.49 2.86 -0.25
C LEU A 352 14.67 3.71 -1.20
N ILE A 353 14.19 4.87 -0.77
CA ILE A 353 13.17 5.59 -1.54
C ILE A 353 13.79 6.19 -2.83
N SER A 354 15.12 6.28 -2.92
CA SER A 354 15.84 6.76 -4.10
C SER A 354 15.64 5.95 -5.40
N ALA A 355 15.17 4.69 -5.37
CA ALA A 355 15.34 3.79 -6.52
C ALA A 355 14.08 3.47 -7.33
N ASP A 356 12.89 3.47 -6.72
CA ASP A 356 11.66 3.07 -7.41
C ASP A 356 10.72 4.25 -7.67
N ARG A 357 10.35 4.45 -8.94
CA ARG A 357 9.27 5.37 -9.34
C ARG A 357 7.95 4.75 -8.92
N ILE A 358 7.27 5.35 -7.95
CA ILE A 358 5.95 4.91 -7.50
C ILE A 358 4.93 5.59 -8.41
N VAL A 359 4.20 4.82 -9.23
CA VAL A 359 3.31 5.38 -10.27
C VAL A 359 2.20 6.26 -9.67
N SER A 360 1.74 5.94 -8.45
CA SER A 360 0.77 6.77 -7.72
C SER A 360 1.34 8.12 -7.27
N GLU A 361 2.66 8.25 -7.14
CA GLU A 361 3.34 9.52 -6.86
C GLU A 361 3.01 10.54 -7.96
N ASP A 362 3.15 10.15 -9.24
CA ASP A 362 2.98 11.02 -10.41
C ASP A 362 1.56 11.62 -10.57
N ARG A 363 0.56 10.98 -9.96
CA ARG A 363 -0.86 11.34 -10.12
C ARG A 363 -1.47 11.98 -8.89
N PHE A 364 -1.07 11.55 -7.69
CA PHE A 364 -1.52 12.12 -6.43
C PHE A 364 -0.39 12.99 -5.87
N HIS A 365 -0.19 14.19 -6.41
CA HIS A 365 0.80 15.15 -5.92
C HIS A 365 0.13 16.27 -5.12
N PHE A 366 -0.42 15.95 -3.95
CA PHE A 366 -1.10 16.96 -3.13
C PHE A 366 -0.15 17.73 -2.19
N PHE A 367 0.99 17.12 -1.83
CA PHE A 367 1.88 17.67 -0.80
C PHE A 367 3.26 18.07 -1.33
N LYS A 368 3.70 19.27 -0.95
CA LYS A 368 5.05 19.80 -1.23
C LYS A 368 5.99 19.48 -0.07
N TYR A 369 6.41 18.23 0.04
CA TYR A 369 7.20 17.75 1.18
C TYR A 369 8.60 18.36 1.31
N ILE A 370 9.08 19.06 0.27
CA ILE A 370 10.31 19.86 0.33
C ILE A 370 10.26 20.91 1.46
N GLU A 371 9.06 21.40 1.81
CA GLU A 371 8.86 22.37 2.88
C GLU A 371 8.95 21.74 4.28
N TRP A 372 8.99 20.41 4.39
CA TRP A 372 9.03 19.67 5.65
C TRP A 372 10.46 19.27 6.07
N VAL A 373 11.46 19.64 5.27
CA VAL A 373 12.87 19.26 5.43
C VAL A 373 13.70 20.52 5.67
N ARG A 374 14.67 20.45 6.59
CA ARG A 374 15.53 21.58 6.93
C ARG A 374 16.62 21.82 5.88
N ASP A 375 17.30 20.74 5.48
CA ASP A 375 18.47 20.78 4.60
C ASP A 375 18.21 19.91 3.36
N PHE A 376 18.22 20.52 2.18
CA PHE A 376 18.08 19.80 0.93
C PHE A 376 19.40 19.10 0.58
N PRO A 377 19.44 17.78 0.30
CA PRO A 377 20.68 17.09 -0.04
C PRO A 377 21.33 17.75 -1.27
N ALA A 378 22.58 18.19 -1.13
CA ALA A 378 23.30 18.88 -2.19
C ALA A 378 23.43 18.03 -3.47
N ASP A 379 23.49 16.70 -3.31
CA ASP A 379 23.63 15.70 -4.38
C ASP A 379 22.34 15.48 -5.19
N MET A 380 21.19 15.98 -4.72
CA MET A 380 19.91 15.91 -5.44
C MET A 380 19.55 17.19 -6.19
N ARG A 381 20.50 18.13 -6.33
CA ARG A 381 20.37 19.17 -7.36
C ARG A 381 20.33 18.45 -8.70
N ILE A 382 19.12 18.27 -9.24
CA ILE A 382 18.91 17.91 -10.65
C ILE A 382 19.89 18.79 -11.41
N PRO A 383 20.93 18.22 -12.06
CA PRO A 383 21.86 19.04 -12.82
C PRO A 383 20.96 19.82 -13.76
N ARG A 384 20.95 21.15 -13.60
CA ARG A 384 20.28 21.99 -14.59
C ARG A 384 20.84 21.48 -15.91
N PRO A 385 19.98 21.06 -16.87
CA PRO A 385 20.50 20.73 -18.17
C PRO A 385 21.40 21.90 -18.54
N PRO A 386 22.67 21.64 -18.94
CA PRO A 386 23.58 22.71 -19.27
C PRO A 386 22.79 23.68 -20.14
N PRO A 387 22.83 25.01 -19.88
CA PRO A 387 22.17 25.95 -20.76
C PRO A 387 22.54 25.54 -22.17
N VAL A 388 21.58 25.52 -23.09
CA VAL A 388 21.78 25.14 -24.49
C VAL A 388 22.73 26.16 -25.12
N ALA A 389 23.98 26.11 -24.71
CA ALA A 389 25.12 26.73 -25.30
C ALA A 389 25.54 25.71 -26.31
N TRP A 390 25.20 25.99 -27.58
CA TRP A 390 25.68 25.36 -28.80
C TRP A 390 26.77 24.33 -28.58
N ALA A 391 26.37 23.13 -28.12
CA ALA A 391 27.32 22.05 -27.98
C ALA A 391 27.81 21.75 -29.40
N PRO A 392 29.13 21.57 -29.62
CA PRO A 392 29.66 21.25 -30.94
C PRO A 392 28.94 20.05 -31.56
N ASP A 393 28.44 19.13 -30.74
CA ASP A 393 27.62 17.98 -31.15
C ASP A 393 26.25 18.36 -31.71
N LEU A 394 25.58 19.38 -31.15
CA LEU A 394 24.31 19.89 -31.67
C LEU A 394 24.52 20.63 -33.00
N VAL A 395 25.62 21.39 -33.12
CA VAL A 395 26.00 22.05 -34.37
C VAL A 395 26.34 21.02 -35.44
N ALA A 396 27.09 19.97 -35.08
CA ALA A 396 27.41 18.86 -35.97
C ALA A 396 26.15 18.11 -36.42
N PHE A 397 25.21 17.87 -35.50
CA PHE A 397 23.93 17.24 -35.81
C PHE A 397 23.07 18.09 -36.76
N MET A 398 22.97 19.40 -36.49
CA MET A 398 22.24 20.33 -37.36
C MET A 398 22.91 20.45 -38.74
N PHE A 399 24.24 20.43 -38.80
CA PHE A 399 25.00 20.41 -40.05
C PHE A 399 24.77 19.12 -40.85
N LEU A 400 24.78 17.96 -40.18
CA LEU A 400 24.48 16.67 -40.81
C LEU A 400 23.05 16.63 -41.36
N LEU A 401 22.06 17.13 -40.60
CA LEU A 401 20.68 17.28 -41.07
C LEU A 401 20.60 18.19 -42.30
N PHE A 402 21.33 19.30 -42.29
CA PHE A 402 21.36 20.24 -43.41
C PHE A 402 21.99 19.62 -44.67
N VAL A 403 23.10 18.89 -44.52
CA VAL A 403 23.74 18.14 -45.62
C VAL A 403 22.79 17.07 -46.16
N PHE A 404 22.06 16.37 -45.29
CA PHE A 404 21.11 15.34 -45.69
C PHE A 404 19.91 15.93 -46.46
N LEU A 405 19.40 17.08 -46.02
CA LEU A 405 18.32 17.80 -46.69
C LEU A 405 18.77 18.35 -48.04
N ILE A 406 19.96 18.95 -48.14
CA ILE A 406 20.53 19.39 -49.42
C ILE A 406 20.75 18.21 -50.35
N GLY A 407 21.34 17.11 -49.85
CA GLY A 407 21.56 15.89 -50.62
C GLY A 407 20.24 15.31 -51.15
N SER A 408 19.18 15.35 -50.35
CA SER A 408 17.84 14.91 -50.75
C SER A 408 17.22 15.82 -51.81
N VAL A 409 17.35 17.15 -51.68
CA VAL A 409 16.85 18.12 -52.66
C VAL A 409 17.62 18.02 -53.98
N VAL A 410 18.94 17.88 -53.92
CA VAL A 410 19.80 17.71 -55.10
C VAL A 410 19.47 16.39 -55.80
N ALA A 411 19.40 15.28 -55.06
CA ALA A 411 18.99 13.98 -55.61
C ALA A 411 17.59 14.06 -56.24
N HIS A 412 16.65 14.77 -55.61
CA HIS A 412 15.31 14.95 -56.17
C HIS A 412 15.30 15.86 -57.41
N SER A 413 16.20 16.84 -57.50
CA SER A 413 16.30 17.77 -58.64
C SER A 413 17.02 17.16 -59.85
N PHE A 414 17.93 16.19 -59.63
CA PHE A 414 18.62 15.46 -60.70
C PHE A 414 17.90 14.16 -61.11
N CYS A 415 17.00 13.63 -60.28
CA CYS A 415 16.22 12.41 -60.56
C CYS A 415 14.76 12.69 -60.95
N THR A 416 14.32 13.95 -61.06
CA THR A 416 13.05 14.26 -61.73
C THR A 416 13.22 14.06 -63.24
N PRO A 417 12.49 13.11 -63.86
CA PRO A 417 12.60 12.91 -65.30
C PRO A 417 12.03 14.14 -66.00
N GLY A 418 12.84 14.78 -66.84
CA GLY A 418 12.31 15.69 -67.86
C GLY A 418 11.28 14.94 -68.72
N PRO A 419 10.29 15.64 -69.31
CA PRO A 419 9.08 15.04 -69.89
C PRO A 419 9.30 14.13 -71.12
N ASN A 420 10.54 13.75 -71.46
CA ASN A 420 10.88 13.05 -72.70
C ASN A 420 11.83 11.85 -72.56
N ASN A 421 11.85 11.10 -71.45
CA ASN A 421 12.62 9.85 -71.40
C ASN A 421 11.82 8.61 -71.02
N LYS A 422 11.65 7.74 -72.02
CA LYS A 422 11.10 6.38 -71.95
C LYS A 422 12.06 5.44 -71.21
N PHE A 423 11.51 4.75 -70.20
CA PHE A 423 11.83 3.39 -69.75
C PHE A 423 13.30 2.95 -69.67
N ILE A 424 13.78 2.68 -68.46
CA ILE A 424 14.55 1.46 -68.17
C ILE A 424 13.99 0.79 -66.90
N ARG A 425 13.45 -0.42 -67.09
CA ARG A 425 13.11 -1.39 -66.05
C ARG A 425 14.40 -1.90 -65.40
N THR A 426 14.54 -1.81 -64.08
CA THR A 426 15.45 -2.68 -63.32
C THR A 426 14.69 -3.48 -62.26
N LYS A 427 14.45 -4.71 -62.68
CA LYS A 427 14.22 -5.98 -61.98
C LYS A 427 14.37 -5.99 -60.44
N ARG A 428 13.35 -6.55 -59.79
CA ARG A 428 13.47 -7.36 -58.56
C ARG A 428 14.60 -8.38 -58.73
N LEU A 429 15.53 -8.41 -57.77
CA LEU A 429 16.37 -9.55 -57.45
C LEU A 429 16.34 -9.73 -55.92
N TYR A 430 16.15 -10.99 -55.52
CA TYR A 430 15.77 -11.52 -54.21
C TYR A 430 17.01 -11.63 -53.24
N PRO A 431 17.08 -12.55 -52.25
CA PRO A 431 16.92 -12.32 -50.81
C PRO A 431 18.15 -12.81 -49.98
N PHE A 432 17.99 -12.94 -48.66
CA PHE A 432 18.80 -13.73 -47.71
C PHE A 432 20.14 -13.19 -47.16
N ALA A 433 20.10 -12.94 -45.83
CA ALA A 433 20.95 -13.49 -44.76
C ALA A 433 22.45 -13.13 -44.61
N TYR A 434 22.74 -12.54 -43.45
CA TYR A 434 23.75 -12.92 -42.43
C TYR A 434 23.11 -12.49 -41.09
N LYS A 435 22.88 -13.24 -40.00
CA LYS A 435 23.55 -14.33 -39.26
C LYS A 435 24.97 -14.01 -38.78
N LYS A 436 25.04 -13.56 -37.52
CA LYS A 436 26.12 -13.53 -36.50
C LYS A 436 26.46 -12.13 -35.99
N LEU A 437 25.83 -11.75 -34.87
CA LEU A 437 26.45 -11.43 -33.58
C LEU A 437 25.37 -11.30 -32.51
#